data_AF-A0A537JX45-F1
#
_entry.id   AF-A0A537JX45-F1
#
_cell.length_a   1.000
_cell.length_b   1.000
_cell.length_c   1.000
_cell.angle_alpha   90.00
_cell.angle_beta   90.00
_cell.angle_gamma   90.00
#
_symmetry.space_group_name_H-M   'P 1'
#
loop_
_entity.id
_entity.type
_entity.pdbx_description
1 polymer ?
#
loop_
_entity_poly.entity_id
_entity_poly.type
_entity_poly.pdbx_seq_one_letter_code
_entity_poly.pdbx_strand_id
1 'polypeptide(L)'
;SKEKARFVLSFYSKNNSGKIVLLFLLITGLAIFLRSLKKKLSPVQTLPADQREYVVLHYPILSSIQIVLCVFQFIFREPPFIFSVVLWSISAVILTFLFRNFIIKYWLSAWFVMLILFFLAIIDNLILQSSRIERYGMLLLSLTGATYGFIFLIGGRRQELRERGIRIFMGFFILMEIISAIANIYGRYNFAKSFLTSGIFGLVNAILFFWVIRMVNEMLTIAARVYKTPDKKTLFINFEKVGQKVPPFFYYLLVIGWFILFGRSFYFFRKISEQFTDFMVRERTIGESTFTIQSVFIFFLILFLSGIISNIVTFFASSEKGVVTKRGKKGGLGSWLLLIRISIITIGVLLAFAAAGIPMDRLAIILGALSVGIGFGLQSLINNLVSGLILAFEKPINVGDVVEFGGQSGTMKSIGFRSSIITTWEGADVIIPNGNLLNEQMINWTMGNSSRRVEIVTGVAYGTDLEKTKKLLFDLLADDKRITTFPKPSVLIKELNSGAIQLRILFWIEHYSTWIQTKSDMIETIDEAFKKEGIKIPNPSQDVNIRSFVNEVDKKK
;
A
#
# COMPACT_ATOMS: atom_id res chain seq x y z
N SER A 1 36.84 6.14 -39.01
CA SER A 1 37.04 6.09 -37.55
C SER A 1 35.97 6.84 -36.74
N LYS A 2 35.50 8.04 -37.15
CA LYS A 2 34.42 8.77 -36.44
C LYS A 2 32.99 8.27 -36.72
N GLU A 3 32.69 7.87 -37.94
CA GLU A 3 31.34 7.40 -38.31
C GLU A 3 30.96 6.08 -37.63
N LYS A 4 31.89 5.13 -37.57
CA LYS A 4 31.72 3.86 -36.84
C LYS A 4 31.41 4.09 -35.35
N ALA A 5 32.14 5.01 -34.72
CA ALA A 5 31.89 5.42 -33.33
C ALA A 5 30.48 6.01 -33.14
N ARG A 6 30.05 6.91 -34.04
CA ARG A 6 28.72 7.50 -34.01
C ARG A 6 27.61 6.47 -34.23
N PHE A 7 27.82 5.53 -35.14
CA PHE A 7 26.89 4.44 -35.43
C PHE A 7 26.75 3.50 -34.23
N VAL A 8 27.87 3.06 -33.64
CA VAL A 8 27.87 2.20 -32.44
C VAL A 8 27.17 2.88 -31.27
N LEU A 9 27.41 4.18 -31.05
CA LEU A 9 26.74 4.94 -30.01
C LEU A 9 25.22 5.03 -30.24
N SER A 10 24.81 5.34 -31.47
CA SER A 10 23.40 5.45 -31.86
C SER A 10 22.67 4.11 -31.71
N PHE A 11 23.27 3.03 -32.22
CA PHE A 11 22.74 1.68 -32.13
C PHE A 11 22.61 1.22 -30.68
N TYR A 12 23.66 1.40 -29.87
CA TYR A 12 23.65 1.02 -28.46
C TYR A 12 22.60 1.81 -27.66
N SER A 13 22.48 3.11 -27.92
CA SER A 13 21.49 3.96 -27.26
C SER A 13 20.06 3.58 -27.64
N LYS A 14 19.81 3.26 -28.92
CA LYS A 14 18.49 2.80 -29.38
C LYS A 14 18.09 1.47 -28.73
N ASN A 15 19.02 0.53 -28.65
CA ASN A 15 18.78 -0.79 -28.03
C ASN A 15 18.57 -0.71 -26.51
N ASN A 16 19.08 0.34 -25.85
CA ASN A 16 18.92 0.56 -24.41
C ASN A 16 17.98 1.74 -24.10
N SER A 17 17.12 2.13 -25.05
CA SER A 17 16.22 3.28 -24.92
C SER A 17 15.34 3.21 -23.67
N GLY A 18 14.78 2.05 -23.33
CA GLY A 18 14.00 1.86 -22.09
C GLY A 18 14.81 2.14 -20.81
N LYS A 19 16.10 1.75 -20.77
CA LYS A 19 16.98 2.05 -19.63
C LYS A 19 17.32 3.53 -19.56
N ILE A 20 17.48 4.20 -20.70
CA ILE A 20 17.70 5.64 -20.77
C ILE A 20 16.47 6.41 -20.27
N VAL A 21 15.26 5.98 -20.65
CA VAL A 21 14.02 6.56 -20.11
C VAL A 21 13.94 6.37 -18.59
N LEU A 22 14.26 5.16 -18.10
CA LEU A 22 14.31 4.88 -16.65
C LEU A 22 15.33 5.77 -15.92
N LEU A 23 16.51 5.99 -16.50
CA LEU A 23 17.52 6.92 -15.99
C LEU A 23 16.92 8.33 -15.81
N PHE A 24 16.23 8.87 -16.83
CA PHE A 24 15.59 10.19 -16.75
C PHE A 24 14.45 10.23 -15.73
N LEU A 25 13.65 9.17 -15.61
CA LEU A 25 12.59 9.08 -14.60
C LEU A 25 13.17 9.10 -13.18
N LEU A 26 14.27 8.37 -12.93
CA LEU A 26 14.96 8.38 -11.64
C LEU A 26 15.57 9.74 -11.32
N ILE A 27 16.20 10.40 -12.29
CA ILE A 27 16.72 11.77 -12.14
C ILE A 27 15.58 12.73 -11.77
N THR A 28 14.46 12.63 -12.47
CA THR A 28 13.28 13.50 -12.26
C THR A 28 12.64 13.25 -10.90
N GLY A 29 12.40 11.98 -10.54
CA GLY A 29 11.85 11.61 -9.24
C GLY A 29 12.72 12.07 -8.08
N LEU A 30 14.04 11.87 -8.18
CA LEU A 30 14.98 12.34 -7.16
C LEU A 30 15.05 13.87 -7.12
N ALA A 31 15.01 14.57 -8.26
CA ALA A 31 14.98 16.03 -8.31
C ALA A 31 13.72 16.60 -7.64
N ILE A 32 12.55 16.01 -7.89
CA ILE A 32 11.28 16.40 -7.26
C ILE A 32 11.38 16.19 -5.75
N PHE A 33 11.91 15.05 -5.31
CA PHE A 33 12.09 14.75 -3.90
C PHE A 33 13.02 15.76 -3.21
N LEU A 34 14.19 16.06 -3.80
CA LEU A 34 15.13 17.04 -3.24
C LEU A 34 14.57 18.47 -3.24
N ARG A 35 13.80 18.86 -4.27
CA ARG A 35 13.08 20.14 -4.27
C ARG A 35 12.02 20.20 -3.17
N SER A 36 11.30 19.10 -2.94
CA SER A 36 10.33 18.97 -1.87
C SER A 36 11.00 19.15 -0.50
N LEU A 37 12.15 18.49 -0.29
CA LEU A 37 12.97 18.68 0.92
C LEU A 37 13.39 20.15 1.12
N LYS A 38 13.89 20.80 0.06
CA LYS A 38 14.30 22.21 0.12
C LYS A 38 13.15 23.13 0.53
N LYS A 39 11.96 22.96 -0.08
CA LYS A 39 10.77 23.76 0.21
C LYS A 39 10.26 23.60 1.64
N LYS A 40 10.41 22.40 2.21
CA LYS A 40 10.00 22.13 3.59
C LYS A 40 11.02 22.57 4.63
N LEU A 41 12.29 22.71 4.26
CA LEU A 41 13.34 23.20 5.16
C LEU A 41 13.32 24.72 5.32
N SER A 42 12.90 25.48 4.29
CA SER A 42 12.88 26.95 4.32
C SER A 42 12.15 27.61 5.51
N PRO A 43 11.03 27.06 6.06
CA PRO A 43 10.38 27.64 7.24
C PRO A 43 10.95 27.25 8.62
N VAL A 44 11.88 26.27 8.74
CA VAL A 44 12.23 25.65 10.03
C VAL A 44 13.36 26.35 10.84
N GLN A 45 14.03 27.36 10.26
CA GLN A 45 15.07 28.25 10.87
C GLN A 45 16.28 27.65 11.63
N THR A 46 17.41 28.36 11.46
CA THR A 46 18.76 28.19 12.05
C THR A 46 19.49 26.88 11.75
N LEU A 47 20.05 26.79 10.55
CA LEU A 47 21.17 25.88 10.28
C LEU A 47 22.34 26.29 11.19
N PRO A 48 22.95 25.38 11.98
CA PRO A 48 24.14 25.73 12.77
C PRO A 48 25.27 26.20 11.86
N ALA A 49 25.98 27.26 12.29
CA ALA A 49 27.00 27.98 11.52
C ALA A 49 28.21 27.12 11.06
N ASP A 50 28.36 25.91 11.62
CA ASP A 50 29.40 24.94 11.26
C ASP A 50 29.00 24.02 10.08
N GLN A 51 27.71 23.98 9.72
CA GLN A 51 27.20 23.26 8.55
C GLN A 51 27.09 24.19 7.33
N ARG A 52 28.24 24.68 6.83
CA ARG A 52 28.33 25.39 5.54
C ARG A 52 27.86 24.48 4.41
N GLU A 53 26.56 24.63 4.17
CA GLU A 53 25.73 24.27 3.03
C GLU A 53 25.74 22.76 2.67
N TYR A 54 24.56 22.14 2.73
CA TYR A 54 24.34 20.87 2.06
C TYR A 54 24.35 21.11 0.55
N VAL A 55 25.20 20.39 -0.18
CA VAL A 55 25.40 20.53 -1.63
C VAL A 55 24.09 20.23 -2.35
N VAL A 56 23.38 19.23 -1.84
CA VAL A 56 22.12 18.71 -2.35
C VAL A 56 20.99 19.75 -2.35
N LEU A 57 21.02 20.71 -1.43
CA LEU A 57 19.97 21.75 -1.33
C LEU A 57 20.26 22.98 -2.19
N HIS A 58 21.53 23.29 -2.41
CA HIS A 58 21.91 24.38 -3.30
C HIS A 58 21.56 24.04 -4.74
N TYR A 59 21.91 22.82 -5.15
CA TYR A 59 21.71 22.35 -6.52
C TYR A 59 20.98 21.00 -6.55
N PRO A 60 19.65 20.97 -6.31
CA PRO A 60 18.89 19.71 -6.22
C PRO A 60 18.87 18.94 -7.55
N ILE A 61 18.83 19.63 -8.69
CA ILE A 61 18.84 19.00 -10.02
C ILE A 61 20.22 18.45 -10.34
N LEU A 62 21.28 19.23 -10.13
CA LEU A 62 22.65 18.78 -10.42
C LEU A 62 23.04 17.61 -9.52
N SER A 63 22.61 17.64 -8.25
CA SER A 63 22.84 16.54 -7.31
C SER A 63 22.07 15.28 -7.69
N SER A 64 20.82 15.41 -8.16
CA SER A 64 20.06 14.23 -8.62
C SER A 64 20.68 13.60 -9.86
N ILE A 65 21.11 14.42 -10.83
CA ILE A 65 21.84 13.94 -12.01
C ILE A 65 23.14 13.24 -11.59
N GLN A 66 23.93 13.85 -10.71
CA GLN A 66 25.19 13.29 -10.23
C GLN A 66 25.03 11.93 -9.56
N ILE A 67 24.09 11.82 -8.61
CA ILE A 67 23.82 10.57 -7.88
C ILE A 67 23.37 9.48 -8.86
N VAL A 68 22.39 9.80 -9.72
CA VAL A 68 21.79 8.79 -10.60
C VAL A 68 22.75 8.37 -11.70
N LEU A 69 23.49 9.28 -12.35
CA LEU A 69 24.47 8.91 -13.39
C LEU A 69 25.57 7.99 -12.85
N CYS A 70 26.12 8.29 -11.67
CA CYS A 70 27.20 7.50 -11.08
C CYS A 70 26.77 6.09 -10.68
N VAL A 71 25.53 5.90 -10.22
CA VAL A 71 25.02 4.58 -9.81
C VAL A 71 24.43 3.82 -11.00
N PHE A 72 23.71 4.50 -11.88
CA PHE A 72 22.97 3.85 -12.97
C PHE A 72 23.85 3.42 -14.14
N GLN A 73 25.09 3.90 -14.24
CA GLN A 73 26.04 3.47 -15.28
C GLN A 73 26.28 1.94 -15.29
N PHE A 74 26.10 1.25 -14.16
CA PHE A 74 26.28 -0.20 -14.03
C PHE A 74 25.11 -1.02 -14.62
N ILE A 75 23.98 -0.39 -14.91
CA ILE A 75 22.80 -1.05 -15.53
C ILE A 75 22.99 -1.28 -17.04
N PHE A 76 23.90 -0.51 -17.65
CA PHE A 76 24.30 -0.69 -19.03
C PHE A 76 25.31 -1.84 -19.13
N ARG A 77 24.92 -2.93 -19.82
CA ARG A 77 25.77 -4.09 -20.04
C ARG A 77 26.73 -3.80 -21.19
N GLU A 78 28.03 -3.97 -20.94
CA GLU A 78 29.11 -3.79 -21.95
C GLU A 78 28.98 -2.50 -22.78
N PRO A 79 28.88 -1.31 -22.15
CA PRO A 79 28.73 -0.07 -22.89
C PRO A 79 29.99 0.21 -23.72
N PRO A 80 29.84 0.70 -24.97
CA PRO A 80 30.95 1.23 -25.74
C PRO A 80 31.73 2.27 -24.94
N PHE A 81 33.05 2.35 -25.13
CA PHE A 81 33.90 3.28 -24.39
C PHE A 81 33.37 4.72 -24.48
N ILE A 82 32.98 5.17 -25.67
CA ILE A 82 32.44 6.51 -25.92
C ILE A 82 31.17 6.78 -25.10
N PHE A 83 30.29 5.78 -24.94
CA PHE A 83 29.09 5.93 -24.12
C PHE A 83 29.45 6.16 -22.64
N SER A 84 30.41 5.38 -22.12
CA SER A 84 30.88 5.54 -20.73
C SER A 84 31.57 6.88 -20.52
N VAL A 85 32.39 7.31 -21.48
CA VAL A 85 33.07 8.62 -21.47
C VAL A 85 32.08 9.77 -21.44
N VAL A 86 30.99 9.71 -22.21
CA VAL A 86 29.94 10.74 -22.17
C VAL A 86 29.35 10.85 -20.76
N LEU A 87 29.01 9.72 -20.13
CA LEU A 87 28.48 9.71 -18.75
C LEU A 87 29.47 10.26 -17.72
N TRP A 88 30.74 9.85 -17.80
CA TRP A 88 31.79 10.32 -16.90
C TRP A 88 32.10 11.80 -17.11
N SER A 89 32.12 12.27 -18.36
CA SER A 89 32.36 13.68 -18.68
C SER A 89 31.24 14.56 -18.15
N ILE A 90 29.97 14.15 -18.35
CA ILE A 90 28.81 14.86 -17.78
C ILE A 90 28.92 14.91 -16.25
N SER A 91 29.22 13.77 -15.61
CA SER A 91 29.34 13.69 -14.15
C SER A 91 30.50 14.54 -13.62
N ALA A 92 31.64 14.56 -14.31
CA ALA A 92 32.80 15.36 -13.97
C ALA A 92 32.55 16.87 -14.09
N VAL A 93 31.87 17.30 -15.16
CA VAL A 93 31.47 18.70 -15.37
C VAL A 93 30.50 19.14 -14.27
N ILE A 94 29.46 18.34 -14.01
CA ILE A 94 28.49 18.61 -12.94
C ILE A 94 29.19 18.73 -11.58
N LEU A 95 30.08 17.78 -11.26
CA LEU A 95 30.82 17.79 -10.01
C LEU A 95 31.68 19.06 -9.85
N THR A 96 32.26 19.57 -10.94
CA THR A 96 33.03 20.82 -10.94
C THR A 96 32.17 22.02 -10.53
N PHE A 97 30.95 22.11 -11.06
CA PHE A 97 29.99 23.14 -10.63
C PHE A 97 29.61 22.99 -9.16
N LEU A 98 29.44 21.74 -8.69
CA LEU A 98 29.14 21.46 -7.29
C LEU A 98 30.32 21.75 -6.35
N PHE A 99 31.56 21.75 -6.82
CA PHE A 99 32.75 22.03 -5.99
C PHE A 99 32.98 23.52 -5.74
N ARG A 100 32.55 24.38 -6.67
CA ARG A 100 32.90 25.82 -6.71
C ARG A 100 32.69 26.56 -5.38
N ASN A 101 31.65 26.21 -4.63
CA ASN A 101 31.28 26.89 -3.38
C ASN A 101 31.56 26.04 -2.12
N PHE A 102 31.97 24.77 -2.28
CA PHE A 102 32.02 23.79 -1.19
C PHE A 102 33.43 23.27 -0.91
N ILE A 103 34.38 23.49 -1.81
CA ILE A 103 35.77 23.05 -1.68
C ILE A 103 36.69 24.27 -1.64
N ILE A 104 37.76 24.18 -0.83
CA ILE A 104 38.82 25.19 -0.75
C ILE A 104 39.50 25.33 -2.13
N LYS A 105 39.85 26.56 -2.53
CA LYS A 105 40.46 26.88 -3.83
C LYS A 105 41.64 25.94 -4.21
N TYR A 106 42.44 25.52 -3.24
CA TYR A 106 43.54 24.56 -3.43
C TYR A 106 43.07 23.23 -4.02
N TRP A 107 42.08 22.58 -3.39
CA TRP A 107 41.54 21.29 -3.83
C TRP A 107 40.69 21.42 -5.10
N LEU A 108 40.08 22.59 -5.33
CA LEU A 108 39.40 22.89 -6.59
C LEU A 108 40.41 22.96 -7.75
N SER A 109 41.55 23.62 -7.55
CA SER A 109 42.64 23.67 -8.54
C SER A 109 43.20 22.27 -8.81
N ALA A 110 43.40 21.45 -7.77
CA ALA A 110 43.82 20.05 -7.91
C ALA A 110 42.83 19.24 -8.77
N TRP A 111 41.52 19.42 -8.54
CA TRP A 111 40.47 18.80 -9.35
C TRP A 111 40.52 19.25 -10.81
N PHE A 112 40.72 20.55 -11.08
CA PHE A 112 40.87 21.04 -12.45
C PHE A 112 42.07 20.44 -13.18
N VAL A 113 43.21 20.32 -12.51
CA VAL A 113 44.39 19.64 -13.08
C VAL A 113 44.06 18.18 -13.40
N MET A 114 43.42 17.46 -12.46
CA MET A 114 42.98 16.08 -12.69
C MET A 114 41.98 15.95 -13.84
N LEU A 115 41.09 16.93 -14.05
CA LEU A 115 40.18 16.94 -15.19
C LEU A 115 40.89 17.13 -16.52
N ILE A 116 41.90 18.01 -16.57
CA ILE A 116 42.72 18.17 -17.77
C ILE A 116 43.41 16.85 -18.10
N LEU A 117 44.04 16.21 -17.10
CA LEU A 117 44.65 14.88 -17.26
C LEU A 117 43.63 13.83 -17.72
N PHE A 118 42.40 13.86 -17.17
CA PHE A 118 41.30 12.98 -17.55
C PHE A 118 40.88 13.13 -19.01
N PHE A 119 40.67 14.36 -19.48
CA PHE A 119 40.31 14.60 -20.88
C PHE A 119 41.47 14.26 -21.84
N LEU A 120 42.71 14.54 -21.46
CA LEU A 120 43.88 14.11 -22.22
C LEU A 120 43.97 12.58 -22.30
N ALA A 121 43.71 11.87 -21.20
CA ALA A 121 43.68 10.41 -21.18
C ALA A 121 42.53 9.82 -22.02
N ILE A 122 41.38 10.49 -22.09
CA ILE A 122 40.29 10.11 -23.00
C ILE A 122 40.75 10.22 -24.46
N ILE A 123 41.35 11.36 -24.82
CA ILE A 123 41.84 11.61 -26.18
C ILE A 123 42.91 10.57 -26.54
N ASP A 124 43.85 10.33 -25.64
CA ASP A 124 44.88 9.30 -25.79
C ASP A 124 44.24 7.92 -26.01
N ASN A 125 43.28 7.52 -25.18
CA ASN A 125 42.62 6.22 -25.30
C ASN A 125 41.83 6.02 -26.62
N LEU A 126 41.45 7.11 -27.29
CA LEU A 126 40.80 7.04 -28.62
C LEU A 126 41.79 6.81 -29.76
N ILE A 127 43.09 7.03 -29.54
CA ILE A 127 44.15 6.71 -30.49
C ILE A 127 44.39 5.19 -30.44
N LEU A 128 44.17 4.49 -31.55
CA LEU A 128 44.28 3.02 -31.59
C LEU A 128 45.62 2.52 -32.14
N GLN A 129 46.42 3.41 -32.74
CA GLN A 129 47.68 3.05 -33.38
C GLN A 129 48.86 3.69 -32.65
N SER A 130 49.77 2.85 -32.16
CA SER A 130 50.99 3.27 -31.50
C SER A 130 51.84 4.14 -32.43
N SER A 131 52.00 5.41 -32.07
CA SER A 131 52.95 6.32 -32.72
C SER A 131 54.03 6.78 -31.73
N ARG A 132 55.19 7.24 -32.24
CA ARG A 132 56.24 7.81 -31.38
C ARG A 132 55.74 9.03 -30.60
N ILE A 133 54.93 9.87 -31.26
CA ILE A 133 54.33 11.07 -30.68
C ILE A 133 53.42 10.71 -29.51
N GLU A 134 52.55 9.73 -29.71
CA GLU A 134 51.66 9.24 -28.66
C GLU A 134 52.46 8.68 -27.47
N ARG A 135 53.50 7.89 -27.72
CA ARG A 135 54.36 7.38 -26.63
C ARG A 135 55.02 8.48 -25.81
N TYR A 136 55.52 9.54 -26.46
CA TYR A 136 56.04 10.70 -25.72
C TYR A 136 54.93 11.44 -24.96
N GLY A 137 53.74 11.57 -25.56
CA GLY A 137 52.56 12.14 -24.91
C GLY A 137 52.14 11.36 -23.67
N MET A 138 52.06 10.04 -23.76
CA MET A 138 51.76 9.13 -22.63
C MET A 138 52.80 9.23 -21.53
N LEU A 139 54.09 9.31 -21.88
CA LEU A 139 55.17 9.46 -20.90
C LEU A 139 55.07 10.81 -20.17
N LEU A 140 54.82 11.89 -20.90
CA LEU A 140 54.60 13.21 -20.32
C LEU A 140 53.34 13.21 -19.43
N LEU A 141 52.25 12.58 -19.88
CA LEU A 141 51.00 12.52 -19.12
C LEU A 141 51.16 11.71 -17.82
N SER A 142 51.88 10.59 -17.85
CA SER A 142 52.14 9.79 -16.66
C SER A 142 53.10 10.45 -15.67
N LEU A 143 54.17 11.08 -16.15
CA LEU A 143 55.10 11.81 -15.27
C LEU A 143 54.42 13.03 -14.65
N THR A 144 53.63 13.78 -15.41
CA THR A 144 52.85 14.92 -14.87
C THR A 144 51.79 14.43 -13.88
N GLY A 145 51.07 13.35 -14.19
CA GLY A 145 50.13 12.72 -13.27
C GLY A 145 50.77 12.29 -11.94
N ALA A 146 51.89 11.56 -12.01
CA ALA A 146 52.62 11.09 -10.83
C ALA A 146 53.19 12.24 -9.99
N THR A 147 53.77 13.26 -10.62
CA THR A 147 54.34 14.43 -9.91
C THR A 147 53.26 15.24 -9.21
N TYR A 148 52.16 15.58 -9.90
CA TYR A 148 51.02 16.26 -9.28
C TYR A 148 50.41 15.41 -8.17
N GLY A 149 50.20 14.11 -8.41
CA GLY A 149 49.71 13.19 -7.38
C GLY A 149 50.60 13.21 -6.14
N PHE A 150 51.92 13.17 -6.30
CA PHE A 150 52.89 13.20 -5.20
C PHE A 150 52.88 14.53 -4.45
N ILE A 151 52.81 15.67 -5.15
CA ILE A 151 52.70 17.01 -4.54
C ILE A 151 51.44 17.10 -3.69
N PHE A 152 50.29 16.66 -4.21
CA PHE A 152 49.02 16.66 -3.45
C PHE A 152 49.03 15.65 -2.31
N LEU A 153 49.67 14.50 -2.53
CA LEU A 153 49.77 13.48 -1.51
C LEU A 153 50.68 13.96 -0.40
N ILE A 154 51.82 14.65 -0.62
CA ILE A 154 52.80 15.07 0.41
C ILE A 154 52.52 16.44 1.03
N GLY A 155 51.81 17.34 0.35
CA GLY A 155 51.53 18.69 0.85
C GLY A 155 50.89 18.74 2.25
N GLY A 156 51.22 19.78 3.03
CA GLY A 156 50.76 19.93 4.42
C GLY A 156 49.25 20.11 4.63
N ARG A 157 48.47 20.27 3.55
CA ARG A 157 47.00 20.50 3.58
C ARG A 157 46.15 19.23 3.54
N ARG A 158 46.74 18.06 3.80
CA ARG A 158 46.03 16.76 3.84
C ARG A 158 44.82 16.75 4.79
N GLN A 159 44.91 17.48 5.90
CA GLN A 159 43.84 17.53 6.91
C GLN A 159 42.60 18.31 6.41
N GLU A 160 42.76 19.15 5.39
CA GLU A 160 41.68 19.91 4.76
C GLU A 160 40.90 19.09 3.72
N LEU A 161 41.38 17.89 3.37
CA LEU A 161 40.70 17.01 2.44
C LEU A 161 39.41 16.48 3.10
N ARG A 162 38.27 16.85 2.52
CA ARG A 162 36.94 16.57 3.08
C ARG A 162 36.68 15.07 3.22
N GLU A 163 37.19 14.25 2.29
CA GLU A 163 37.04 12.79 2.28
C GLU A 163 38.40 12.08 2.40
N ARG A 164 38.77 11.65 3.62
CA ARG A 164 40.10 11.08 3.92
C ARG A 164 40.43 9.81 3.13
N GLY A 165 39.40 9.09 2.63
CA GLY A 165 39.54 7.86 1.84
C GLY A 165 40.13 8.07 0.45
N ILE A 166 39.96 9.26 -0.14
CA ILE A 166 40.52 9.60 -1.47
C ILE A 166 42.06 9.46 -1.49
N ARG A 167 42.73 9.60 -0.34
CA ARG A 167 44.18 9.43 -0.22
C ARG A 167 44.67 8.06 -0.66
N ILE A 168 43.91 6.99 -0.36
CA ILE A 168 44.27 5.63 -0.75
C ILE A 168 44.24 5.50 -2.28
N PHE A 169 43.18 6.03 -2.90
CA PHE A 169 43.03 6.04 -4.36
C PHE A 169 44.04 6.94 -5.05
N MET A 170 44.46 8.03 -4.41
CA MET A 170 45.54 8.89 -4.91
C MET A 170 46.89 8.19 -4.87
N GLY A 171 47.20 7.44 -3.81
CA GLY A 171 48.39 6.59 -3.75
C GLY A 171 48.39 5.52 -4.84
N PHE A 172 47.24 4.88 -5.06
CA PHE A 172 47.07 3.91 -6.13
C PHE A 172 47.23 4.54 -7.52
N PHE A 173 46.65 5.72 -7.76
CA PHE A 173 46.85 6.50 -8.98
C PHE A 173 48.33 6.76 -9.26
N ILE A 174 49.09 7.28 -8.28
CA ILE A 174 50.53 7.54 -8.44
C ILE A 174 51.27 6.26 -8.81
N LEU A 175 50.96 5.15 -8.15
CA LEU A 175 51.55 3.84 -8.46
C LEU A 175 51.27 3.43 -9.91
N MET A 176 50.02 3.58 -10.38
CA MET A 176 49.65 3.26 -11.77
C MET A 176 50.40 4.15 -12.77
N GLU A 177 50.53 5.45 -12.49
CA GLU A 177 51.26 6.38 -13.36
C GLU A 177 52.75 6.06 -13.44
N ILE A 178 53.38 5.70 -12.31
CA ILE A 178 54.78 5.26 -12.30
C ILE A 178 54.96 3.97 -13.13
N ILE A 179 54.08 2.98 -12.94
CA ILE A 179 54.12 1.73 -13.71
C ILE A 179 53.91 2.01 -15.20
N SER A 180 53.01 2.93 -15.55
CA SER A 180 52.77 3.37 -16.92
C SER A 180 54.04 3.97 -17.54
N ALA A 181 54.68 4.92 -16.86
CA ALA A 181 55.90 5.56 -17.33
C ALA A 181 57.02 4.53 -17.56
N ILE A 182 57.24 3.64 -16.58
CA ILE A 182 58.24 2.56 -16.67
C ILE A 182 57.91 1.65 -17.86
N ALA A 183 56.68 1.15 -17.97
CA ALA A 183 56.27 0.27 -19.05
C ALA A 183 56.44 0.91 -20.44
N ASN A 184 56.19 2.21 -20.55
CA ASN A 184 56.36 2.94 -21.80
C ASN A 184 57.85 3.05 -22.18
N ILE A 185 58.75 3.29 -21.22
CA ILE A 185 60.21 3.30 -21.44
C ILE A 185 60.69 1.94 -21.94
N TYR A 186 60.22 0.85 -21.32
CA TYR A 186 60.55 -0.53 -21.71
C TYR A 186 59.84 -1.02 -23.00
N GLY A 187 59.11 -0.16 -23.72
CA GLY A 187 58.50 -0.51 -25.00
C GLY A 187 57.18 -1.28 -24.91
N ARG A 188 56.59 -1.43 -23.72
CA ARG A 188 55.31 -2.12 -23.52
C ARG A 188 54.13 -1.17 -23.69
N TYR A 189 53.85 -0.75 -24.92
CA TYR A 189 52.84 0.26 -25.27
C TYR A 189 51.44 -0.02 -24.68
N ASN A 190 50.81 -1.16 -25.00
CA ASN A 190 49.45 -1.47 -24.53
C ASN A 190 49.38 -1.56 -23.00
N PHE A 191 50.44 -2.07 -22.37
CA PHE A 191 50.53 -2.17 -20.92
C PHE A 191 50.59 -0.76 -20.31
N ALA A 192 51.51 0.08 -20.77
CA ALA A 192 51.60 1.48 -20.34
C ALA A 192 50.26 2.21 -20.47
N LYS A 193 49.59 2.05 -21.61
CA LYS A 193 48.29 2.67 -21.90
C LYS A 193 47.17 2.22 -20.96
N SER A 194 47.09 0.92 -20.68
CA SER A 194 46.14 0.40 -19.70
C SER A 194 46.41 1.01 -18.32
N PHE A 195 47.66 1.08 -17.85
CA PHE A 195 47.97 1.66 -16.53
C PHE A 195 47.67 3.16 -16.45
N LEU A 196 48.06 3.94 -17.47
CA LEU A 196 47.77 5.39 -17.58
C LEU A 196 46.27 5.68 -17.48
N THR A 197 45.49 5.04 -18.36
CA THR A 197 44.05 5.26 -18.43
C THR A 197 43.35 4.77 -17.17
N SER A 198 43.75 3.61 -16.62
CA SER A 198 43.15 3.07 -15.39
C SER A 198 43.47 3.89 -14.16
N GLY A 199 44.68 4.42 -14.04
CA GLY A 199 45.07 5.32 -12.97
C GLY A 199 44.20 6.57 -12.95
N ILE A 200 44.19 7.30 -14.07
CA ILE A 200 43.43 8.55 -14.21
C ILE A 200 41.92 8.33 -14.07
N PHE A 201 41.34 7.38 -14.82
CA PHE A 201 39.90 7.10 -14.76
C PHE A 201 39.49 6.53 -13.40
N GLY A 202 40.35 5.70 -12.80
CA GLY A 202 40.15 5.15 -11.47
C GLY A 202 40.06 6.26 -10.42
N LEU A 203 41.00 7.21 -10.40
CA LEU A 203 40.97 8.30 -9.43
C LEU A 203 39.73 9.19 -9.61
N VAL A 204 39.38 9.55 -10.86
CA VAL A 204 38.17 10.34 -11.14
C VAL A 204 36.91 9.60 -10.68
N ASN A 205 36.76 8.32 -11.02
CA ASN A 205 35.62 7.51 -10.57
C ASN A 205 35.56 7.36 -9.04
N ALA A 206 36.70 7.23 -8.36
CA ALA A 206 36.74 7.22 -6.90
C ALA A 206 36.20 8.54 -6.32
N ILE A 207 36.67 9.68 -6.83
CA ILE A 207 36.20 11.01 -6.40
C ILE A 207 34.69 11.13 -6.64
N LEU A 208 34.19 10.71 -7.81
CA LEU A 208 32.76 10.69 -8.11
C LEU A 208 31.97 9.88 -7.06
N PHE A 209 32.39 8.65 -6.73
CA PHE A 209 31.69 7.80 -5.76
C PHE A 209 31.73 8.32 -4.33
N PHE A 210 32.86 8.85 -3.85
CA PHE A 210 32.91 9.48 -2.52
C PHE A 210 31.92 10.64 -2.42
N TRP A 211 31.80 11.44 -3.47
CA TRP A 211 30.83 12.55 -3.50
C TRP A 211 29.38 12.08 -3.58
N VAL A 212 29.10 10.98 -4.29
CA VAL A 212 27.75 10.37 -4.26
C VAL A 212 27.39 9.90 -2.86
N ILE A 213 28.27 9.16 -2.18
CA ILE A 213 28.06 8.72 -0.79
C ILE A 213 27.73 9.91 0.10
N ARG A 214 28.54 10.96 -0.02
CA ARG A 214 28.36 12.18 0.76
C ARG A 214 27.01 12.83 0.46
N MET A 215 26.65 13.02 -0.80
CA MET A 215 25.34 13.60 -1.17
C MET A 215 24.17 12.75 -0.66
N VAL A 216 24.27 11.42 -0.70
CA VAL A 216 23.23 10.54 -0.17
C VAL A 216 23.14 10.66 1.35
N ASN A 217 24.27 10.69 2.07
CA ASN A 217 24.30 10.93 3.52
C ASN A 217 23.69 12.30 3.88
N GLU A 218 24.02 13.35 3.11
CA GLU A 218 23.45 14.69 3.26
C GLU A 218 21.92 14.66 3.04
N MET A 219 21.46 14.03 1.97
CA MET A 219 20.03 13.83 1.66
C MET A 219 19.29 13.10 2.78
N LEU A 220 19.84 11.98 3.30
CA LEU A 220 19.25 11.22 4.40
C LEU A 220 19.18 12.05 5.69
N THR A 221 20.24 12.79 6.00
CA THR A 221 20.30 13.66 7.19
C THR A 221 19.26 14.79 7.10
N ILE A 222 19.12 15.43 5.95
CA ILE A 222 18.11 16.48 5.73
C ILE A 222 16.72 15.88 5.85
N ALA A 223 16.49 14.73 5.22
CA ALA A 223 15.19 14.09 5.27
C ALA A 223 14.83 13.67 6.71
N ALA A 224 15.79 13.16 7.49
CA ALA A 224 15.68 12.96 8.93
C ALA A 224 15.25 14.20 9.71
N ARG A 225 15.75 15.38 9.34
CA ARG A 225 15.41 16.64 10.01
C ARG A 225 14.04 17.18 9.58
N VAL A 226 13.77 17.24 8.27
CA VAL A 226 12.56 17.83 7.68
C VAL A 226 11.30 17.09 8.12
N TYR A 227 11.38 15.76 8.18
CA TYR A 227 10.22 14.92 8.47
C TYR A 227 10.17 14.47 9.94
N LYS A 228 10.98 15.08 10.82
CA LYS A 228 10.90 14.87 12.27
C LYS A 228 9.61 15.44 12.87
N THR A 229 9.07 16.50 12.27
CA THR A 229 7.75 17.07 12.57
C THR A 229 6.78 16.76 11.42
N PRO A 230 5.77 15.90 11.62
CA PRO A 230 4.86 15.51 10.55
C PRO A 230 3.96 16.69 10.13
N ASP A 231 4.27 17.29 8.99
CA ASP A 231 3.39 18.26 8.34
C ASP A 231 2.32 17.51 7.51
N LYS A 232 1.05 17.87 7.72
CA LYS A 232 -0.16 17.07 7.42
C LYS A 232 -0.45 16.78 5.94
N LYS A 233 0.38 17.23 4.99
CA LYS A 233 -0.04 17.28 3.57
C LYS A 233 0.87 16.65 2.53
N THR A 234 2.08 16.19 2.85
CA THR A 234 2.95 15.61 1.80
C THR A 234 3.95 14.59 2.34
N LEU A 235 3.78 13.32 1.97
CA LEU A 235 4.69 12.18 2.20
C LEU A 235 5.17 12.00 3.66
N PHE A 236 4.53 11.09 4.38
CA PHE A 236 4.71 10.86 5.83
C PHE A 236 5.85 9.87 6.12
N ILE A 237 7.06 10.19 5.69
CA ILE A 237 8.22 9.36 5.97
C ILE A 237 8.72 9.58 7.40
N ASN A 238 8.79 8.55 8.23
CA ASN A 238 9.42 8.66 9.55
C ASN A 238 10.95 8.47 9.46
N PHE A 239 11.74 9.48 9.17
CA PHE A 239 13.17 9.24 8.94
C PHE A 239 14.01 8.83 10.17
N GLU A 240 13.44 8.67 11.38
CA GLU A 240 14.20 8.19 12.54
C GLU A 240 14.70 6.74 12.41
N LYS A 241 13.95 5.85 11.73
CA LYS A 241 14.38 4.44 11.54
C LYS A 241 15.30 4.20 10.33
N VAL A 242 15.29 5.10 9.34
CA VAL A 242 16.10 4.97 8.11
C VAL A 242 17.58 5.26 8.38
N GLY A 243 17.87 5.97 9.49
CA GLY A 243 19.22 6.40 9.84
C GLY A 243 19.65 7.63 9.04
N GLN A 244 20.63 8.36 9.57
CA GLN A 244 21.16 9.59 8.94
C GLN A 244 22.31 9.32 7.97
N LYS A 245 22.80 8.08 7.90
CA LYS A 245 23.91 7.66 7.06
C LYS A 245 23.52 6.42 6.28
N VAL A 246 24.09 6.30 5.08
CA VAL A 246 23.98 5.13 4.24
C VAL A 246 24.54 3.90 5.00
N PRO A 247 23.87 2.74 4.95
CA PRO A 247 24.38 1.50 5.55
C PRO A 247 25.76 1.09 5.00
N PRO A 248 26.63 0.44 5.80
CA PRO A 248 27.98 0.03 5.38
C PRO A 248 28.02 -0.78 4.08
N PHE A 249 27.00 -1.61 3.83
CA PHE A 249 26.90 -2.43 2.63
C PHE A 249 27.02 -1.63 1.31
N PHE A 250 26.45 -0.43 1.23
CA PHE A 250 26.54 0.39 0.01
C PHE A 250 27.96 0.93 -0.24
N TYR A 251 28.77 1.12 0.81
CA TYR A 251 30.18 1.49 0.65
C TYR A 251 30.92 0.35 -0.04
N TYR A 252 30.68 -0.90 0.38
CA TYR A 252 31.27 -2.07 -0.28
C TYR A 252 30.82 -2.19 -1.74
N LEU A 253 29.55 -1.91 -2.05
CA LEU A 253 29.05 -1.94 -3.42
C LEU A 253 29.77 -0.92 -4.31
N LEU A 254 30.01 0.30 -3.83
CA LEU A 254 30.73 1.32 -4.59
C LEU A 254 32.22 1.00 -4.74
N VAL A 255 32.86 0.37 -3.75
CA VAL A 255 34.24 -0.12 -3.86
C VAL A 255 34.34 -1.24 -4.90
N ILE A 256 33.39 -2.18 -4.89
CA ILE A 256 33.28 -3.23 -5.92
C ILE A 256 33.05 -2.60 -7.30
N GLY A 257 32.13 -1.63 -7.40
CA GLY A 257 31.87 -0.88 -8.62
C GLY A 257 33.12 -0.18 -9.14
N TRP A 258 33.90 0.44 -8.26
CA TRP A 258 35.18 1.04 -8.60
C TRP A 258 36.16 0.01 -9.15
N PHE A 259 36.29 -1.15 -8.48
CA PHE A 259 37.17 -2.23 -8.93
C PHE A 259 36.75 -2.78 -10.30
N ILE A 260 35.45 -2.88 -10.57
CA ILE A 260 34.92 -3.26 -11.88
C ILE A 260 35.29 -2.23 -12.94
N LEU A 261 35.04 -0.94 -12.68
CA LEU A 261 35.37 0.13 -13.64
C LEU A 261 36.88 0.23 -13.90
N PHE A 262 37.69 0.09 -12.86
CA PHE A 262 39.13 0.04 -12.95
C PHE A 262 39.61 -1.19 -13.74
N GLY A 263 39.08 -2.37 -13.38
CA GLY A 263 39.43 -3.64 -13.99
C GLY A 263 39.13 -3.68 -15.49
N ARG A 264 38.02 -3.09 -15.95
CA ARG A 264 37.62 -3.07 -17.37
C ARG A 264 38.68 -2.53 -18.34
N SER A 265 39.63 -1.74 -17.86
CA SER A 265 40.75 -1.23 -18.65
C SER A 265 41.86 -2.27 -18.91
N PHE A 266 41.83 -3.40 -18.21
CA PHE A 266 42.79 -4.50 -18.35
C PHE A 266 42.18 -5.66 -19.12
N TYR A 267 42.91 -6.18 -20.12
CA TYR A 267 42.49 -7.35 -20.90
C TYR A 267 42.27 -8.59 -20.02
N PHE A 268 43.10 -8.78 -18.99
CA PHE A 268 42.99 -9.91 -18.07
C PHE A 268 41.67 -9.90 -17.28
N PHE A 269 41.21 -8.72 -16.87
CA PHE A 269 39.91 -8.58 -16.20
C PHE A 269 38.77 -9.02 -17.11
N ARG A 270 38.84 -8.70 -18.41
CA ARG A 270 37.84 -9.18 -19.38
C ARG A 270 37.76 -10.70 -19.38
N LYS A 271 38.91 -11.39 -19.47
CA LYS A 271 38.97 -12.87 -19.44
C LYS A 271 38.37 -13.46 -18.16
N ILE A 272 38.66 -12.86 -16.99
CA ILE A 272 38.04 -13.29 -15.72
C ILE A 272 36.53 -13.03 -15.74
N SER A 273 36.12 -11.85 -16.18
CA SER A 273 34.71 -11.44 -16.17
C SER A 273 33.86 -12.25 -17.15
N GLU A 274 34.42 -12.66 -18.30
CA GLU A 274 33.78 -13.54 -19.28
C GLU A 274 33.56 -14.92 -18.67
N GLN A 275 34.58 -15.54 -18.08
CA GLN A 275 34.44 -16.83 -17.39
C GLN A 275 33.38 -16.78 -16.27
N PHE A 276 33.36 -15.71 -15.49
CA PHE A 276 32.36 -15.51 -14.46
C PHE A 276 30.95 -15.32 -15.04
N THR A 277 30.82 -14.51 -16.10
CA THR A 277 29.54 -14.25 -16.76
C THR A 277 29.00 -15.52 -17.42
N ASP A 278 29.85 -16.28 -18.10
CA ASP A 278 29.52 -17.56 -18.71
C ASP A 278 29.06 -18.55 -17.64
N PHE A 279 29.73 -18.60 -16.49
CA PHE A 279 29.29 -19.41 -15.36
C PHE A 279 27.90 -18.98 -14.84
N MET A 280 27.62 -17.67 -14.78
CA MET A 280 26.34 -17.13 -14.31
C MET A 280 25.19 -17.39 -15.29
N VAL A 281 25.45 -17.27 -16.59
CA VAL A 281 24.46 -17.39 -17.67
C VAL A 281 24.29 -18.84 -18.15
N ARG A 282 25.26 -19.73 -17.90
CA ARG A 282 25.16 -21.14 -18.28
C ARG A 282 23.85 -21.75 -17.76
N GLU A 283 23.05 -22.25 -18.69
CA GLU A 283 21.83 -22.97 -18.40
C GLU A 283 22.13 -24.26 -17.65
N ARG A 284 21.37 -24.49 -16.59
CA ARG A 284 21.41 -25.69 -15.75
C ARG A 284 20.01 -26.25 -15.68
N THR A 285 19.89 -27.57 -15.69
CA THR A 285 18.60 -28.25 -15.69
C THR A 285 18.41 -29.01 -14.38
N ILE A 286 17.20 -28.91 -13.82
CA ILE A 286 16.72 -29.77 -12.74
C ILE A 286 15.34 -30.29 -13.18
N GLY A 287 15.27 -31.59 -13.51
CA GLY A 287 14.07 -32.16 -14.14
C GLY A 287 13.77 -31.50 -15.48
N GLU A 288 12.56 -30.97 -15.64
CA GLU A 288 12.11 -30.25 -16.84
C GLU A 288 12.36 -28.73 -16.79
N SER A 289 12.82 -28.20 -15.65
CA SER A 289 13.04 -26.75 -15.49
C SER A 289 14.48 -26.36 -15.81
N THR A 290 14.65 -25.38 -16.69
CA THR A 290 15.94 -24.75 -16.97
C THR A 290 16.08 -23.47 -16.14
N PHE A 291 17.24 -23.26 -15.53
CA PHE A 291 17.54 -22.04 -14.78
C PHE A 291 19.00 -21.63 -14.98
N THR A 292 19.29 -20.36 -14.71
CA THR A 292 20.64 -19.81 -14.71
C THR A 292 20.96 -19.33 -13.30
N ILE A 293 22.23 -19.31 -12.89
CA ILE A 293 22.58 -18.73 -11.58
C ILE A 293 22.24 -17.23 -11.56
N GLN A 294 22.36 -16.57 -12.71
CA GLN A 294 21.91 -15.20 -12.87
C GLN A 294 20.40 -15.06 -12.57
N SER A 295 19.55 -15.94 -13.08
CA SER A 295 18.10 -15.86 -12.84
C SER A 295 17.73 -16.11 -11.38
N VAL A 296 18.45 -17.01 -10.70
CA VAL A 296 18.32 -17.23 -9.25
C VAL A 296 18.76 -15.99 -8.45
N PHE A 297 19.88 -15.36 -8.83
CA PHE A 297 20.32 -14.12 -8.20
C PHE A 297 19.30 -12.99 -8.39
N ILE A 298 18.76 -12.84 -9.61
CA ILE A 298 17.71 -11.86 -9.91
C ILE A 298 16.43 -12.15 -9.13
N PHE A 299 16.05 -13.42 -8.96
CA PHE A 299 14.90 -13.84 -8.14
C PHE A 299 15.03 -13.32 -6.71
N PHE A 300 16.15 -13.62 -6.04
CA PHE A 300 16.37 -13.14 -4.66
C PHE A 300 16.52 -11.62 -4.58
N LEU A 301 17.13 -10.99 -5.60
CA LEU A 301 17.24 -9.54 -5.68
C LEU A 301 15.86 -8.88 -5.77
N ILE A 302 14.96 -9.41 -6.61
CA ILE A 302 13.59 -8.90 -6.72
C ILE A 302 12.86 -9.08 -5.39
N LEU A 303 12.94 -10.24 -4.74
CA LEU A 303 12.31 -10.44 -3.43
C LEU A 303 12.85 -9.47 -2.36
N PHE A 304 14.17 -9.25 -2.33
CA PHE A 304 14.81 -8.31 -1.43
C PHE A 304 14.33 -6.87 -1.70
N LEU A 305 14.31 -6.45 -2.97
CA LEU A 305 13.84 -5.12 -3.37
C LEU A 305 12.34 -4.94 -3.08
N SER A 306 11.50 -5.94 -3.35
CA SER A 306 10.08 -5.92 -3.01
C SER A 306 9.86 -5.85 -1.49
N GLY A 307 10.70 -6.53 -0.69
CA GLY A 307 10.71 -6.42 0.76
C GLY A 307 11.08 -5.01 1.22
N ILE A 308 12.11 -4.39 0.63
CA ILE A 308 12.49 -3.00 0.89
C ILE A 308 11.36 -2.05 0.51
N ILE A 309 10.81 -2.16 -0.69
CA ILE A 309 9.72 -1.31 -1.17
C ILE A 309 8.50 -1.46 -0.27
N SER A 310 8.14 -2.69 0.08
CA SER A 310 7.02 -2.98 0.98
C SER A 310 7.23 -2.37 2.37
N ASN A 311 8.44 -2.49 2.92
CA ASN A 311 8.80 -1.87 4.18
C ASN A 311 8.74 -0.34 4.08
N ILE A 312 9.25 0.25 2.99
CA ILE A 312 9.21 1.69 2.72
C ILE A 312 7.76 2.19 2.64
N VAL A 313 6.90 1.53 1.86
CA VAL A 313 5.48 1.90 1.68
C VAL A 313 4.71 1.76 3.00
N THR A 314 4.88 0.63 3.70
CA THR A 314 4.23 0.40 5.00
C THR A 314 4.68 1.42 6.02
N PHE A 315 5.96 1.75 6.02
CA PHE A 315 6.55 2.74 6.89
C PHE A 315 6.02 4.14 6.64
N PHE A 316 5.80 4.50 5.37
CA PHE A 316 5.26 5.81 5.00
C PHE A 316 3.78 5.98 5.30
N ALA A 317 3.00 4.90 5.39
CA ALA A 317 1.58 5.01 5.68
C ALA A 317 1.21 4.64 7.13
N SER A 318 2.05 3.91 7.87
CA SER A 318 1.83 3.60 9.31
C SER A 318 1.98 4.79 10.26
N SER A 319 2.58 5.88 9.80
CA SER A 319 2.91 7.10 10.53
C SER A 319 1.71 8.03 10.76
N GLU A 320 0.52 7.68 10.26
CA GLU A 320 -0.74 8.40 10.51
C GLU A 320 -1.36 8.12 11.90
N LYS A 321 -0.66 7.38 12.76
CA LYS A 321 -1.04 7.16 14.17
C LYS A 321 -0.77 8.41 15.02
N GLY A 322 -1.53 9.47 14.81
CA GLY A 322 -1.36 10.72 15.54
C GLY A 322 -2.59 11.62 15.64
N VAL A 323 -3.79 11.17 15.26
CA VAL A 323 -5.03 11.88 15.60
C VAL A 323 -5.90 10.94 16.42
N VAL A 324 -5.67 10.95 17.73
CA VAL A 324 -6.75 10.70 18.68
C VAL A 324 -7.70 11.89 18.54
N THR A 325 -8.66 11.79 17.63
CA THR A 325 -9.84 12.64 17.72
C THR A 325 -10.52 12.29 19.04
N LYS A 326 -11.11 13.28 19.72
CA LYS A 326 -11.84 13.14 21.00
C LYS A 326 -13.00 12.11 20.98
N ARG A 327 -13.18 11.34 19.90
CA ARG A 327 -14.06 10.17 19.79
C ARG A 327 -13.20 8.96 19.45
N GLY A 328 -12.98 8.08 20.43
CA GLY A 328 -12.04 6.95 20.41
C GLY A 328 -12.29 5.84 19.37
N LYS A 329 -12.35 6.18 18.08
CA LYS A 329 -12.24 5.19 16.99
C LYS A 329 -10.78 5.11 16.53
N LYS A 330 -10.08 4.05 16.95
CA LYS A 330 -8.79 3.65 16.37
C LYS A 330 -8.99 3.43 14.87
N GLY A 331 -8.51 4.35 14.04
CA GLY A 331 -8.74 4.35 12.58
C GLY A 331 -8.22 3.08 11.89
N GLY A 332 -9.02 2.54 10.96
CA GLY A 332 -8.77 1.31 10.19
C GLY A 332 -7.64 1.36 9.15
N LEU A 333 -6.75 2.35 9.23
CA LEU A 333 -5.59 2.50 8.33
C LEU A 333 -4.58 1.35 8.48
N GLY A 334 -4.49 0.76 9.68
CA GLY A 334 -3.60 -0.39 9.93
C GLY A 334 -3.93 -1.62 9.10
N SER A 335 -5.22 -1.89 8.85
CA SER A 335 -5.65 -3.03 8.04
C SER A 335 -5.41 -2.82 6.55
N TRP A 336 -5.62 -1.59 6.05
CA TRP A 336 -5.33 -1.23 4.65
C TRP A 336 -3.84 -1.33 4.33
N LEU A 337 -2.99 -0.93 5.27
CA LEU A 337 -1.53 -1.05 5.16
C LEU A 337 -1.06 -2.48 5.04
N LEU A 338 -1.66 -3.39 5.81
CA LEU A 338 -1.37 -4.81 5.72
C LEU A 338 -1.72 -5.34 4.33
N LEU A 339 -2.87 -4.94 3.76
CA LEU A 339 -3.27 -5.34 2.42
C LEU A 339 -2.30 -4.83 1.35
N ILE A 340 -1.90 -3.55 1.40
CA ILE A 340 -0.91 -2.99 0.46
C ILE A 340 0.43 -3.73 0.57
N ARG A 341 0.88 -4.02 1.79
CA ARG A 341 2.10 -4.79 2.05
C ARG A 341 2.04 -6.18 1.43
N ILE A 342 0.94 -6.90 1.65
CA ILE A 342 0.70 -8.22 1.07
C ILE A 342 0.72 -8.11 -0.46
N SER A 343 0.01 -7.15 -1.05
CA SER A 343 -0.02 -6.95 -2.50
C SER A 343 1.36 -6.68 -3.10
N ILE A 344 2.19 -5.81 -2.49
CA ILE A 344 3.55 -5.54 -2.97
C ILE A 344 4.42 -6.79 -2.93
N ILE A 345 4.32 -7.57 -1.83
CA ILE A 345 5.08 -8.81 -1.69
C ILE A 345 4.61 -9.83 -2.71
N THR A 346 3.30 -10.01 -2.88
CA THR A 346 2.73 -10.93 -3.88
C THR A 346 3.17 -10.58 -5.29
N ILE A 347 3.07 -9.30 -5.69
CA ILE A 347 3.56 -8.84 -7.00
C ILE A 347 5.08 -9.09 -7.13
N GLY A 348 5.83 -8.80 -6.08
CA GLY A 348 7.27 -9.08 -6.02
C GLY A 348 7.62 -10.55 -6.24
N VAL A 349 6.88 -11.45 -5.59
CA VAL A 349 7.03 -12.90 -5.74
C VAL A 349 6.73 -13.32 -7.18
N LEU A 350 5.62 -12.83 -7.78
CA LEU A 350 5.28 -13.13 -9.17
C LEU A 350 6.37 -12.66 -10.14
N LEU A 351 6.88 -11.43 -9.97
CA LEU A 351 7.97 -10.90 -10.78
C LEU A 351 9.27 -11.70 -10.59
N ALA A 352 9.56 -12.14 -9.37
CA ALA A 352 10.74 -12.96 -9.09
C ALA A 352 10.65 -14.29 -9.85
N PHE A 353 9.51 -15.00 -9.75
CA PHE A 353 9.28 -16.23 -10.51
C PHE A 353 9.39 -16.03 -12.03
N ALA A 354 8.84 -14.91 -12.55
CA ALA A 354 8.93 -14.57 -13.97
C ALA A 354 10.39 -14.34 -14.41
N ALA A 355 11.16 -13.62 -13.60
CA ALA A 355 12.57 -13.38 -13.86
C ALA A 355 13.45 -14.64 -13.71
N ALA A 356 13.03 -15.60 -12.88
CA ALA A 356 13.73 -16.87 -12.69
C ALA A 356 13.67 -17.79 -13.94
N GLY A 357 12.73 -17.54 -14.85
CA GLY A 357 12.44 -18.42 -15.99
C GLY A 357 11.56 -19.62 -15.62
N ILE A 358 10.93 -19.58 -14.44
CA ILE A 358 10.05 -20.66 -14.00
C ILE A 358 8.77 -20.64 -14.85
N PRO A 359 8.33 -21.79 -15.39
CA PRO A 359 7.11 -21.88 -16.19
C PRO A 359 5.90 -21.31 -15.43
N MET A 360 5.26 -20.28 -16.01
CA MET A 360 4.13 -19.57 -15.38
C MET A 360 2.85 -20.40 -15.34
N ASP A 361 2.73 -21.39 -16.21
CA ASP A 361 1.63 -22.36 -16.27
C ASP A 361 1.43 -23.11 -14.94
N ARG A 362 2.51 -23.61 -14.33
CA ARG A 362 2.45 -24.32 -13.04
C ARG A 362 2.03 -23.40 -11.90
N LEU A 363 2.52 -22.16 -11.91
CA LEU A 363 2.11 -21.15 -10.93
C LEU A 363 0.65 -20.74 -11.12
N ALA A 364 0.17 -20.63 -12.36
CA ALA A 364 -1.21 -20.30 -12.66
C ALA A 364 -2.18 -21.34 -12.10
N ILE A 365 -1.84 -22.64 -12.14
CA ILE A 365 -2.65 -23.71 -11.55
C ILE A 365 -2.77 -23.52 -10.02
N ILE A 366 -1.65 -23.31 -9.33
CA ILE A 366 -1.62 -23.12 -7.88
C ILE A 366 -2.38 -21.84 -7.48
N LEU A 367 -2.14 -20.74 -8.19
CA LEU A 367 -2.83 -19.47 -7.97
C LEU A 367 -4.32 -19.57 -8.28
N GLY A 368 -4.70 -20.35 -9.29
CA GLY A 368 -6.09 -20.64 -9.63
C GLY A 368 -6.79 -21.39 -8.49
N ALA A 369 -6.19 -22.49 -8.02
CA ALA A 369 -6.72 -23.26 -6.90
C ALA A 369 -6.83 -22.41 -5.61
N LEU A 370 -5.80 -21.60 -5.31
CA LEU A 370 -5.83 -20.68 -4.18
C LEU A 370 -6.93 -19.62 -4.33
N SER A 371 -7.11 -19.06 -5.54
CA SER A 371 -8.14 -18.06 -5.82
C SER A 371 -9.55 -18.63 -5.62
N VAL A 372 -9.78 -19.88 -6.05
CA VAL A 372 -11.04 -20.60 -5.81
C VAL A 372 -11.28 -20.78 -4.31
N GLY A 373 -10.27 -21.23 -3.55
CA GLY A 373 -10.37 -21.38 -2.09
C GLY A 373 -10.67 -20.06 -1.36
N ILE A 374 -10.00 -18.97 -1.74
CA ILE A 374 -10.27 -17.62 -1.20
C ILE A 374 -11.68 -17.17 -1.58
N GLY A 375 -12.12 -17.42 -2.82
CA GLY A 375 -13.46 -17.10 -3.29
C GLY A 375 -14.56 -17.77 -2.46
N PHE A 376 -14.41 -19.06 -2.18
CA PHE A 376 -15.32 -19.79 -1.28
C PHE A 376 -15.30 -19.22 0.15
N GLY A 377 -14.12 -18.90 0.68
CA GLY A 377 -13.99 -18.30 2.01
C GLY A 377 -14.64 -16.91 2.13
N LEU A 378 -14.66 -16.13 1.04
CA LEU A 378 -15.22 -14.78 1.01
C LEU A 378 -16.67 -14.71 0.51
N GLN A 379 -17.27 -15.85 0.15
CA GLN A 379 -18.60 -15.93 -0.44
C GLN A 379 -19.67 -15.23 0.41
N SER A 380 -19.64 -15.42 1.74
CA SER A 380 -20.63 -14.81 2.65
C SER A 380 -20.49 -13.29 2.74
N LEU A 381 -19.27 -12.76 2.64
CA LEU A 381 -19.03 -11.31 2.65
C LEU A 381 -19.54 -10.67 1.36
N ILE A 382 -19.28 -11.32 0.22
CA ILE A 382 -19.77 -10.86 -1.09
C ILE A 382 -21.29 -10.91 -1.13
N ASN A 383 -21.91 -12.00 -0.65
CA ASN A 383 -23.36 -12.12 -0.54
C ASN A 383 -23.95 -10.94 0.24
N ASN A 384 -23.48 -10.71 1.47
CA ASN A 384 -23.95 -9.60 2.30
C ASN A 384 -23.75 -8.20 1.68
N LEU A 385 -22.65 -8.01 0.95
CA LEU A 385 -22.40 -6.79 0.21
C LEU A 385 -23.45 -6.61 -0.90
N VAL A 386 -23.56 -7.58 -1.80
CA VAL A 386 -24.50 -7.53 -2.93
C VAL A 386 -25.93 -7.36 -2.41
N SER A 387 -26.31 -8.07 -1.35
CA SER A 387 -27.61 -7.89 -0.71
C SER A 387 -27.81 -6.49 -0.15
N GLY A 388 -26.80 -5.88 0.45
CA GLY A 388 -26.86 -4.49 0.90
C GLY A 388 -27.07 -3.49 -0.24
N LEU A 389 -26.41 -3.71 -1.38
CA LEU A 389 -26.62 -2.89 -2.59
C LEU A 389 -28.05 -3.06 -3.12
N ILE A 390 -28.56 -4.28 -3.21
CA ILE A 390 -29.93 -4.56 -3.66
C ILE A 390 -30.94 -3.87 -2.73
N LEU A 391 -30.81 -4.01 -1.41
CA LEU A 391 -31.68 -3.34 -0.43
C LEU A 391 -31.65 -1.81 -0.59
N ALA A 392 -30.49 -1.23 -0.89
CA ALA A 392 -30.36 0.21 -1.09
C ALA A 392 -31.01 0.72 -2.39
N PHE A 393 -30.98 -0.08 -3.46
CA PHE A 393 -31.54 0.27 -4.77
C PHE A 393 -33.04 -0.02 -4.87
N GLU A 394 -33.46 -1.24 -4.52
CA GLU A 394 -34.85 -1.68 -4.63
C GLU A 394 -35.73 -1.16 -3.49
N LYS A 395 -35.13 -0.84 -2.34
CA LYS A 395 -35.80 -0.31 -1.14
C LYS A 395 -37.08 -1.07 -0.74
N PRO A 396 -37.04 -2.41 -0.59
CA PRO A 396 -38.16 -3.17 0.00
C PRO A 396 -38.40 -2.81 1.47
N ILE A 397 -37.40 -2.18 2.10
CA ILE A 397 -37.44 -1.62 3.46
C ILE A 397 -36.70 -0.29 3.48
N ASN A 398 -37.19 0.65 4.28
CA ASN A 398 -36.58 1.94 4.51
C ASN A 398 -36.21 2.11 5.99
N VAL A 399 -35.24 2.99 6.25
CA VAL A 399 -34.93 3.42 7.62
C VAL A 399 -36.16 4.10 8.21
N GLY A 400 -36.62 3.62 9.36
CA GLY A 400 -37.85 4.05 10.01
C GLY A 400 -39.03 3.07 9.85
N ASP A 401 -38.95 2.10 8.94
CA ASP A 401 -40.01 1.10 8.78
C ASP A 401 -40.13 0.20 10.01
N VAL A 402 -41.35 -0.21 10.33
CA VAL A 402 -41.61 -1.22 11.35
C VAL A 402 -41.60 -2.59 10.68
N VAL A 403 -40.66 -3.42 11.10
CA VAL A 403 -40.40 -4.71 10.48
C VAL A 403 -40.41 -5.82 11.52
N GLU A 404 -40.70 -7.03 11.06
CA GLU A 404 -40.62 -8.25 11.86
C GLU A 404 -39.76 -9.28 11.15
N PHE A 405 -38.74 -9.76 11.85
CA PHE A 405 -37.75 -10.69 11.34
C PHE A 405 -37.42 -11.73 12.41
N GLY A 406 -37.48 -13.02 12.08
CA GLY A 406 -37.21 -14.11 13.02
C GLY A 406 -38.11 -14.11 14.26
N GLY A 407 -39.36 -13.63 14.13
CA GLY A 407 -40.32 -13.52 15.23
C GLY A 407 -40.09 -12.35 16.18
N GLN A 408 -39.14 -11.46 15.89
CA GLN A 408 -38.91 -10.22 16.64
C GLN A 408 -39.35 -9.01 15.81
N SER A 409 -40.20 -8.16 16.39
CA SER A 409 -40.60 -6.90 15.78
C SER A 409 -39.73 -5.75 16.28
N GLY A 410 -39.45 -4.79 15.40
CA GLY A 410 -38.72 -3.57 15.74
C GLY A 410 -38.71 -2.56 14.61
N THR A 411 -37.99 -1.46 14.81
CA THR A 411 -37.88 -0.38 13.84
C THR A 411 -36.52 -0.41 13.15
N MET A 412 -36.53 -0.27 11.82
CA MET A 412 -35.33 -0.26 11.00
C MET A 412 -34.48 0.99 11.30
N LYS A 413 -33.35 0.83 12.01
CA LYS A 413 -32.49 1.95 12.43
C LYS A 413 -31.53 2.41 11.34
N SER A 414 -30.88 1.47 10.67
CA SER A 414 -29.93 1.79 9.59
C SER A 414 -29.66 0.59 8.69
N ILE A 415 -29.54 0.82 7.39
CA ILE A 415 -29.14 -0.18 6.40
C ILE A 415 -27.68 0.10 6.03
N GLY A 416 -26.77 -0.76 6.48
CA GLY A 416 -25.35 -0.68 6.16
C GLY A 416 -24.97 -1.51 4.95
N PHE A 417 -23.71 -1.42 4.54
CA PHE A 417 -23.18 -2.13 3.36
C PHE A 417 -23.20 -3.66 3.49
N ARG A 418 -22.98 -4.21 4.70
CA ARG A 418 -22.93 -5.66 4.97
C ARG A 418 -24.00 -6.17 5.93
N SER A 419 -24.57 -5.27 6.72
CA SER A 419 -25.51 -5.59 7.77
C SER A 419 -26.41 -4.41 8.03
N SER A 420 -27.62 -4.70 8.46
CA SER A 420 -28.66 -3.75 8.83
C SER A 420 -28.95 -3.87 10.32
N ILE A 421 -29.45 -2.81 10.93
CA ILE A 421 -29.68 -2.72 12.37
C ILE A 421 -31.15 -2.46 12.65
N ILE A 422 -31.82 -3.37 13.36
CA ILE A 422 -33.20 -3.21 13.82
C ILE A 422 -33.16 -2.92 15.32
N THR A 423 -33.86 -1.88 15.77
CA THR A 423 -34.05 -1.63 17.21
C THR A 423 -35.36 -2.27 17.67
N THR A 424 -35.30 -3.23 18.58
CA THR A 424 -36.49 -3.91 19.12
C THR A 424 -37.29 -2.98 20.02
N TRP A 425 -38.54 -3.34 20.32
CA TRP A 425 -39.39 -2.61 21.27
C TRP A 425 -38.81 -2.60 22.70
N GLU A 426 -37.94 -3.56 23.02
CA GLU A 426 -37.18 -3.63 24.28
C GLU A 426 -35.96 -2.70 24.31
N GLY A 427 -35.65 -2.04 23.19
CA GLY A 427 -34.52 -1.10 23.06
C GLY A 427 -33.19 -1.73 22.65
N ALA A 428 -33.16 -3.01 22.29
CA ALA A 428 -31.95 -3.69 21.84
C ALA A 428 -31.69 -3.45 20.34
N ASP A 429 -30.43 -3.20 19.96
CA ASP A 429 -30.00 -3.13 18.56
C ASP A 429 -29.61 -4.53 18.06
N VAL A 430 -30.38 -5.09 17.14
CA VAL A 430 -30.11 -6.38 16.49
C VAL A 430 -29.42 -6.15 15.16
N ILE A 431 -28.22 -6.72 15.00
CA ILE A 431 -27.41 -6.62 13.78
C ILE A 431 -27.67 -7.84 12.91
N ILE A 432 -28.28 -7.62 11.74
CA ILE A 432 -28.67 -8.67 10.81
C ILE A 432 -27.80 -8.58 9.56
N PRO A 433 -27.13 -9.66 9.12
CA PRO A 433 -26.45 -9.70 7.83
C PRO A 433 -27.45 -9.42 6.69
N ASN A 434 -27.09 -8.55 5.74
CA ASN A 434 -28.02 -8.18 4.67
C ASN A 434 -28.45 -9.38 3.80
N GLY A 435 -27.59 -10.40 3.68
CA GLY A 435 -27.94 -11.63 2.99
C GLY A 435 -29.12 -12.34 3.64
N ASN A 436 -29.22 -12.32 4.97
CA ASN A 436 -30.35 -12.93 5.67
C ASN A 436 -31.65 -12.15 5.43
N LEU A 437 -31.60 -10.81 5.39
CA LEU A 437 -32.79 -9.99 5.10
C LEU A 437 -33.38 -10.24 3.70
N LEU A 438 -32.56 -10.62 2.72
CA LEU A 438 -33.04 -10.97 1.38
C LEU A 438 -33.44 -12.44 1.24
N ASN A 439 -32.81 -13.35 1.98
CA ASN A 439 -33.02 -14.79 1.83
C ASN A 439 -34.13 -15.35 2.75
N GLU A 440 -34.39 -14.71 3.88
CA GLU A 440 -35.38 -15.14 4.87
C GLU A 440 -36.66 -14.29 4.78
N GLN A 441 -37.79 -14.86 5.22
CA GLN A 441 -39.07 -14.15 5.22
C GLN A 441 -39.05 -13.00 6.25
N MET A 442 -39.42 -11.80 5.80
CA MET A 442 -39.57 -10.62 6.62
C MET A 442 -40.95 -9.99 6.39
N ILE A 443 -41.56 -9.43 7.44
CA ILE A 443 -42.83 -8.71 7.34
C ILE A 443 -42.52 -7.21 7.51
N ASN A 444 -42.90 -6.39 6.54
CA ASN A 444 -42.86 -4.93 6.66
C ASN A 444 -44.27 -4.41 6.96
N TRP A 445 -44.49 -3.92 8.17
CA TRP A 445 -45.79 -3.48 8.66
C TRP A 445 -46.16 -2.06 8.20
N THR A 446 -45.20 -1.28 7.70
CA THR A 446 -45.40 0.11 7.27
C THR A 446 -45.14 0.31 5.78
N MET A 447 -45.01 -0.78 5.01
CA MET A 447 -44.78 -0.71 3.57
C MET A 447 -46.03 -0.17 2.86
N GLY A 448 -45.93 1.04 2.34
CA GLY A 448 -46.98 1.70 1.57
C GLY A 448 -48.14 2.29 2.39
N ASN A 449 -48.48 1.71 3.55
CA ASN A 449 -49.47 2.27 4.48
C ASN A 449 -49.14 1.83 5.92
N SER A 450 -49.36 2.71 6.91
CA SER A 450 -49.19 2.41 8.34
C SER A 450 -50.41 1.74 8.99
N SER A 451 -51.47 1.46 8.22
CA SER A 451 -52.69 0.87 8.76
C SER A 451 -52.50 -0.59 9.19
N ARG A 452 -53.08 -0.94 10.34
CA ARG A 452 -53.00 -2.29 10.91
C ARG A 452 -54.40 -2.80 11.25
N ARG A 453 -54.68 -4.06 10.90
CA ARG A 453 -55.86 -4.76 11.42
C ARG A 453 -55.59 -5.27 12.83
N VAL A 454 -56.46 -4.90 13.75
CA VAL A 454 -56.46 -5.37 15.14
C VAL A 454 -57.58 -6.40 15.31
N GLU A 455 -57.30 -7.42 16.10
CA GLU A 455 -58.23 -8.46 16.47
C GLU A 455 -58.38 -8.53 18.00
N ILE A 456 -59.64 -8.48 18.45
CA ILE A 456 -60.07 -8.74 19.83
C ILE A 456 -60.98 -9.97 19.80
N VAL A 457 -60.77 -10.89 20.72
CA VAL A 457 -61.62 -12.07 20.91
C VAL A 457 -62.25 -11.95 22.29
N THR A 458 -63.57 -12.02 22.37
CA THR A 458 -64.33 -11.94 23.64
C THR A 458 -65.46 -12.96 23.67
N GLY A 459 -65.76 -13.50 24.85
CA GLY A 459 -66.82 -14.49 25.03
C GLY A 459 -68.07 -13.89 25.67
N VAL A 460 -69.25 -14.30 25.21
CA VAL A 460 -70.55 -13.96 25.82
C VAL A 460 -71.31 -15.21 26.24
N ALA A 461 -72.11 -15.13 27.31
CA ALA A 461 -72.84 -16.28 27.84
C ALA A 461 -73.91 -16.80 26.87
N TYR A 462 -74.20 -18.10 26.93
CA TYR A 462 -75.32 -18.69 26.20
C TYR A 462 -76.65 -18.05 26.62
N GLY A 463 -77.53 -17.82 25.64
CA GLY A 463 -78.80 -17.10 25.85
C GLY A 463 -78.71 -15.58 25.72
N THR A 464 -77.51 -15.03 25.50
CA THR A 464 -77.33 -13.60 25.16
C THR A 464 -77.90 -13.32 23.77
N ASP A 465 -78.62 -12.20 23.62
CA ASP A 465 -79.06 -11.71 22.32
C ASP A 465 -77.85 -11.29 21.46
N LEU A 466 -77.51 -12.13 20.49
CA LEU A 466 -76.35 -11.95 19.62
C LEU A 466 -76.52 -10.80 18.63
N GLU A 467 -77.75 -10.51 18.17
CA GLU A 467 -77.97 -9.39 17.25
C GLU A 467 -77.79 -8.07 17.99
N LYS A 468 -78.39 -7.96 19.19
CA LYS A 468 -78.20 -6.79 20.05
C LYS A 468 -76.74 -6.58 20.42
N THR A 469 -76.03 -7.66 20.78
CA THR A 469 -74.60 -7.60 21.13
C THR A 469 -73.72 -7.20 19.96
N LYS A 470 -73.95 -7.75 18.76
CA LYS A 470 -73.21 -7.37 17.55
C LYS A 470 -73.41 -5.91 17.20
N LYS A 471 -74.65 -5.41 17.29
CA LYS A 471 -74.99 -4.02 17.02
C LYS A 471 -74.29 -3.09 18.00
N LEU A 472 -74.37 -3.38 19.30
CA LEU A 472 -73.66 -2.63 20.35
C LEU A 472 -72.15 -2.55 20.07
N LEU A 473 -71.51 -3.69 19.82
CA LEU A 473 -70.07 -3.74 19.53
C LEU A 473 -69.71 -2.97 18.26
N PHE A 474 -70.54 -3.06 17.22
CA PHE A 474 -70.33 -2.30 16.00
C PHE A 474 -70.44 -0.79 16.24
N ASP A 475 -71.43 -0.34 17.00
CA ASP A 475 -71.65 1.07 17.32
C ASP A 475 -70.48 1.64 18.14
N LEU A 476 -69.94 0.87 19.10
CA LEU A 476 -68.73 1.25 19.86
C LEU A 476 -67.50 1.41 18.96
N LEU A 477 -67.31 0.49 18.01
CA LEU A 477 -66.19 0.55 17.06
C LEU A 477 -66.34 1.71 16.07
N ALA A 478 -67.58 2.08 15.72
CA ALA A 478 -67.88 3.18 14.82
C ALA A 478 -67.73 4.56 15.48
N ASP A 479 -67.88 4.65 16.81
CA ASP A 479 -67.74 5.89 17.58
C ASP A 479 -66.27 6.24 17.89
N ASP A 480 -65.38 5.25 17.97
CA ASP A 480 -63.95 5.49 18.24
C ASP A 480 -63.22 6.09 17.03
N LYS A 481 -62.84 7.37 17.14
CA LYS A 481 -62.13 8.15 16.11
C LYS A 481 -60.79 7.55 15.67
N ARG A 482 -60.20 6.64 16.44
CA ARG A 482 -58.92 5.97 16.12
C ARG A 482 -59.11 4.81 15.14
N ILE A 483 -60.34 4.33 14.99
CA ILE A 483 -60.70 3.23 14.09
C ILE A 483 -61.07 3.79 12.72
N THR A 484 -60.55 3.18 11.66
CA THR A 484 -60.85 3.65 10.30
C THR A 484 -62.25 3.22 9.87
N THR A 485 -62.93 4.11 9.15
CA THR A 485 -64.26 3.83 8.57
C THR A 485 -64.19 2.94 7.34
N PHE A 486 -63.04 2.89 6.68
CA PHE A 486 -62.74 2.00 5.56
C PHE A 486 -61.34 1.37 5.74
N PRO A 487 -61.19 0.03 5.78
CA PRO A 487 -62.25 -0.98 5.77
C PRO A 487 -63.15 -0.94 7.01
N LYS A 488 -64.45 -1.23 6.84
CA LYS A 488 -65.42 -1.19 7.95
C LYS A 488 -65.06 -2.19 9.06
N PRO A 489 -65.26 -1.85 10.34
CA PRO A 489 -65.18 -2.83 11.43
C PRO A 489 -66.15 -3.98 11.22
N SER A 490 -65.82 -5.16 11.74
CA SER A 490 -66.67 -6.34 11.67
C SER A 490 -66.67 -7.10 12.99
N VAL A 491 -67.86 -7.58 13.37
CA VAL A 491 -68.08 -8.40 14.55
C VAL A 491 -68.65 -9.73 14.08
N LEU A 492 -67.83 -10.77 14.17
CA LEU A 492 -68.13 -12.11 13.68
C LEU A 492 -68.28 -13.07 14.86
N ILE A 493 -69.07 -14.12 14.69
CA ILE A 493 -69.05 -15.25 15.63
C ILE A 493 -67.88 -16.14 15.21
N LYS A 494 -66.93 -16.35 16.12
CA LYS A 494 -65.74 -17.17 15.89
C LYS A 494 -66.08 -18.66 16.01
N GLU A 495 -66.63 -19.04 17.15
CA GLU A 495 -66.96 -20.42 17.52
C GLU A 495 -67.92 -20.45 18.71
N LEU A 496 -68.63 -21.57 18.86
CA LEU A 496 -69.46 -21.89 20.02
C LEU A 496 -68.68 -22.92 20.85
N ASN A 497 -68.27 -22.56 22.08
CA ASN A 497 -67.46 -23.44 22.93
C ASN A 497 -68.23 -23.86 24.20
N SER A 498 -67.69 -24.77 25.01
CA SER A 498 -68.43 -25.39 26.13
C SER A 498 -68.92 -24.43 27.24
N GLY A 499 -68.53 -23.15 27.23
CA GLY A 499 -68.96 -22.17 28.24
C GLY A 499 -69.29 -20.77 27.70
N ALA A 500 -69.10 -20.50 26.41
CA ALA A 500 -69.23 -19.17 25.83
C ALA A 500 -69.47 -19.21 24.31
N ILE A 501 -70.16 -18.19 23.82
CA ILE A 501 -70.19 -17.84 22.40
C ILE A 501 -69.01 -16.87 22.15
N GLN A 502 -68.01 -17.31 21.40
CA GLN A 502 -66.81 -16.51 21.10
C GLN A 502 -67.10 -15.54 19.95
N LEU A 503 -66.89 -14.26 20.20
CA LEU A 503 -66.99 -13.19 19.23
C LEU A 503 -65.58 -12.75 18.81
N ARG A 504 -65.42 -12.55 17.50
CA ARG A 504 -64.22 -12.02 16.86
C ARG A 504 -64.51 -10.61 16.38
N ILE A 505 -63.86 -9.64 16.99
CA ILE A 505 -64.00 -8.23 16.70
C ILE A 505 -62.77 -7.79 15.90
N LEU A 506 -62.98 -7.34 14.67
CA LEU A 506 -61.94 -6.95 13.73
C LEU A 506 -62.13 -5.49 13.34
N PHE A 507 -61.10 -4.69 13.49
CA PHE A 507 -61.10 -3.28 13.08
C PHE A 507 -59.72 -2.87 12.59
N TRP A 508 -59.68 -1.80 11.80
CA TRP A 508 -58.44 -1.24 11.29
C TRP A 508 -58.13 0.07 12.01
N ILE A 509 -56.86 0.33 12.25
CA ILE A 509 -56.37 1.61 12.76
C ILE A 509 -55.43 2.22 11.72
N GLU A 510 -55.30 3.55 11.72
CA GLU A 510 -54.48 4.27 10.75
C GLU A 510 -52.97 4.20 11.03
N HIS A 511 -52.58 4.24 12.30
CA HIS A 511 -51.19 4.24 12.73
C HIS A 511 -50.82 2.97 13.47
N TYR A 512 -49.88 2.20 12.92
CA TYR A 512 -49.34 1.01 13.58
C TYR A 512 -48.93 1.30 15.03
N SER A 513 -48.22 2.39 15.31
CA SER A 513 -47.66 2.67 16.65
C SER A 513 -48.69 2.69 17.79
N THR A 514 -49.97 2.98 17.52
CA THR A 514 -51.01 3.10 18.55
C THR A 514 -51.79 1.81 18.77
N TRP A 515 -51.50 0.73 18.01
CA TRP A 515 -52.33 -0.47 17.99
C TRP A 515 -52.51 -1.14 19.35
N ILE A 516 -51.45 -1.16 20.16
CA ILE A 516 -51.47 -1.76 21.50
C ILE A 516 -52.39 -0.98 22.42
N GLN A 517 -52.24 0.35 22.44
CA GLN A 517 -53.03 1.23 23.29
C GLN A 517 -54.50 1.20 22.87
N THR A 518 -54.81 1.38 21.59
CA THR A 518 -56.19 1.34 21.07
C THR A 518 -56.85 -0.01 21.36
N LYS A 519 -56.11 -1.13 21.22
CA LYS A 519 -56.63 -2.45 21.57
C LYS A 519 -56.99 -2.53 23.06
N SER A 520 -56.11 -2.06 23.94
CA SER A 520 -56.34 -2.09 25.39
C SER A 520 -57.55 -1.24 25.78
N ASP A 521 -57.60 0.00 25.32
CA ASP A 521 -58.69 0.93 25.64
C ASP A 521 -60.04 0.43 25.09
N MET A 522 -60.03 -0.22 23.92
CA MET A 522 -61.24 -0.83 23.35
C MET A 522 -61.72 -2.04 24.16
N ILE A 523 -60.81 -2.86 24.70
CA ILE A 523 -61.19 -3.96 25.60
C ILE A 523 -61.88 -3.42 26.86
N GLU A 524 -61.34 -2.35 27.45
CA GLU A 524 -61.96 -1.68 28.62
C GLU A 524 -63.33 -1.10 28.28
N THR A 525 -63.45 -0.43 27.14
CA THR A 525 -64.72 0.13 26.65
C THR A 525 -65.77 -0.95 26.43
N ILE A 526 -65.39 -2.10 25.86
CA ILE A 526 -66.27 -3.25 25.66
C ILE A 526 -66.74 -3.82 27.00
N ASP A 527 -65.84 -3.98 27.98
CA ASP A 527 -66.18 -4.48 29.32
C ASP A 527 -67.19 -3.56 30.03
N GLU A 528 -66.98 -2.25 29.98
CA GLU A 528 -67.92 -1.28 30.53
C GLU A 528 -69.29 -1.32 29.86
N ALA A 529 -69.32 -1.41 28.51
CA ALA A 529 -70.57 -1.49 27.76
C ALA A 529 -71.34 -2.78 28.07
N PHE A 530 -70.63 -3.91 28.22
CA PHE A 530 -71.25 -5.18 28.60
C PHE A 530 -71.87 -5.11 30.00
N LYS A 531 -71.21 -4.48 30.96
CA LYS A 531 -71.76 -4.26 32.31
C LYS A 531 -73.03 -3.40 32.28
N LYS A 532 -73.05 -2.31 31.50
CA LYS A 532 -74.20 -1.40 31.39
C LYS A 532 -75.43 -2.07 30.76
N GLU A 533 -75.22 -2.86 29.70
CA GLU A 533 -76.30 -3.55 28.96
C GLU A 533 -76.68 -4.92 29.55
N GLY A 534 -76.06 -5.32 30.66
CA GLY A 534 -76.34 -6.60 31.32
C GLY A 534 -75.86 -7.84 30.55
N ILE A 535 -74.92 -7.67 29.62
CA ILE A 535 -74.31 -8.76 28.86
C ILE A 535 -73.30 -9.48 29.76
N LYS A 536 -73.60 -10.74 30.10
CA LYS A 536 -72.73 -11.53 30.98
C LYS A 536 -71.54 -12.10 30.20
N ILE A 537 -70.33 -11.73 30.64
CA ILE A 537 -69.10 -12.45 30.29
C ILE A 537 -69.10 -13.74 31.10
N PRO A 538 -69.08 -14.92 30.45
CA PRO A 538 -69.22 -16.19 31.13
C PRO A 538 -67.94 -16.51 31.91
N ASN A 539 -68.12 -16.84 33.19
CA ASN A 539 -67.09 -17.54 33.95
C ASN A 539 -67.05 -19.01 33.53
N PRO A 540 -65.92 -19.72 33.68
CA PRO A 540 -65.87 -21.16 33.46
C PRO A 540 -66.96 -21.86 34.28
N SER A 541 -67.93 -22.48 33.61
CA SER A 541 -69.05 -23.20 34.20
C SER A 541 -68.83 -24.70 34.04
N GLN A 542 -69.07 -25.47 35.11
CA GLN A 542 -69.02 -26.92 35.09
C GLN A 542 -70.35 -27.49 35.59
N ASP A 543 -71.01 -28.30 34.77
CA ASP A 543 -72.17 -29.07 35.20
C ASP A 543 -71.69 -30.28 36.01
N VAL A 544 -72.04 -30.29 37.31
CA VAL A 544 -71.71 -31.40 38.22
C VAL A 544 -72.97 -32.22 38.45
N ASN A 545 -73.01 -33.43 37.87
CA ASN A 545 -74.06 -34.40 38.14
C ASN A 545 -73.65 -35.28 39.34
N ILE A 546 -74.18 -34.97 40.53
CA ILE A 546 -73.92 -35.73 41.75
C ILE A 546 -74.83 -36.95 41.79
N ARG A 547 -74.26 -38.15 41.60
CA ARG A 547 -74.97 -39.42 41.83
C ARG A 547 -74.70 -39.89 43.26
N SER A 548 -75.74 -39.99 44.09
CA SER A 548 -75.63 -40.59 45.41
C SER A 548 -75.49 -42.11 45.28
N PHE A 549 -74.38 -42.68 45.77
CA PHE A 549 -74.30 -44.11 46.02
C PHE A 549 -74.98 -44.39 47.37
N VAL A 550 -76.11 -45.09 47.33
CA VAL A 550 -76.72 -45.65 48.55
C VAL A 550 -75.85 -46.82 48.98
N ASN A 551 -75.21 -46.72 50.15
CA ASN A 551 -74.58 -47.87 50.81
C ASN A 551 -75.67 -48.87 51.21
N GLU A 552 -75.76 -50.01 50.53
CA GLU A 552 -76.34 -51.20 51.14
C GLU A 552 -75.44 -51.62 52.30
N VAL A 553 -75.86 -51.25 53.50
CA VAL A 553 -75.37 -51.83 54.75
C VAL A 553 -75.57 -53.34 54.64
N ASP A 554 -74.47 -54.09 54.73
CA ASP A 554 -74.46 -55.54 54.92
C ASP A 554 -75.41 -55.93 56.06
N LYS A 555 -76.63 -56.33 55.69
CA LYS A 555 -77.46 -57.22 56.49
C LYS A 555 -77.32 -58.61 55.89
N LYS A 556 -76.40 -59.42 56.43
CA LYS A 556 -76.59 -60.87 56.56
C LYS A 556 -75.65 -61.47 57.61
N LYS A 557 -76.32 -61.86 58.70
CA LYS A 557 -76.08 -62.94 59.68
C LYS A 557 -74.78 -63.72 59.62
#